data_AF-A0A9D4D0M4-F1
#
_entry.id   AF-A0A9D4D0M4-F1
#
_cell.length_a   1.000
_cell.length_b   1.000
_cell.length_c   1.000
_cell.angle_alpha   90.00
_cell.angle_beta   90.00
_cell.angle_gamma   90.00
#
_symmetry.space_group_name_H-M   'P 1'
#
loop_
_entity.id
_entity.type
_entity.pdbx_description
1 polymer ?
#
loop_
_entity_poly.entity_id
_entity_poly.type
_entity_poly.pdbx_seq_one_letter_code
_entity_poly.pdbx_strand_id
1 'polypeptide(L)'
;MGSGQGPTDIILSQNKIVLDGKEIPVFQVVKGKGSRRVIVADDVNIPGLTEALVDVYIEREESDDCLMAAEYIVEPSSNFKDKYQLVMASTLVDIDKLSTCKVRVLNPMDVVVTLRQNADVGRAELIERIESVIAEEEPVKVKQKHG
;
A
#
# COMPACT_ATOMS: atom_id res chain seq x y z
N MET A 1 1.43 -26.52 23.24
CA MET A 1 2.83 -26.31 23.64
C MET A 1 3.35 -25.12 22.87
N GLY A 2 3.63 -24.02 23.57
CA GLY A 2 4.10 -22.78 22.96
C GLY A 2 5.62 -22.79 22.85
N SER A 3 6.12 -22.39 21.68
CA SER A 3 7.53 -22.05 21.48
C SER A 3 7.58 -20.92 20.45
N GLY A 4 7.46 -19.69 20.93
CA GLY A 4 7.52 -18.47 20.12
C GLY A 4 8.16 -17.32 20.88
N GLN A 5 9.19 -17.62 21.69
CA GLN A 5 9.96 -16.64 22.44
C GLN A 5 11.45 -16.84 22.18
N GLY A 6 11.89 -16.38 21.01
CA GLY A 6 13.27 -16.08 20.68
C GLY A 6 13.29 -14.77 19.89
N PRO A 7 14.41 -14.02 19.85
CA PRO A 7 14.51 -12.84 19.01
C PRO A 7 14.20 -13.23 17.56
N THR A 8 13.22 -12.55 16.96
CA THR A 8 12.89 -12.71 15.55
C THR A 8 14.02 -12.09 14.72
N ASP A 9 14.76 -12.91 13.98
CA ASP A 9 15.77 -12.43 13.05
C ASP A 9 15.09 -11.94 11.77
N ILE A 10 15.02 -10.62 11.61
CA ILE A 10 14.63 -10.00 10.34
C ILE A 10 15.91 -9.79 9.53
N ILE A 11 16.11 -10.60 8.50
CA ILE A 11 17.22 -10.41 7.55
C ILE A 11 16.68 -9.66 6.32
N LEU A 12 17.20 -8.45 6.12
CA LEU A 12 16.95 -7.62 4.95
C LEU A 12 18.18 -7.70 4.03
N SER A 13 18.13 -8.53 3.01
CA SER A 13 19.17 -8.59 1.98
C SER A 13 18.54 -8.84 0.61
N GLN A 14 19.04 -8.15 -0.42
CA GLN A 14 18.71 -8.43 -1.82
C GLN A 14 17.20 -8.57 -2.12
N ASN A 15 16.38 -7.62 -1.68
CA ASN A 15 14.91 -7.60 -1.86
C ASN A 15 14.15 -8.79 -1.23
N LYS A 16 14.65 -9.34 -0.12
CA LYS A 16 14.00 -10.43 0.61
C LYS A 16 13.88 -10.09 2.09
N ILE A 17 12.77 -10.53 2.68
CA ILE A 17 12.59 -10.60 4.13
C ILE A 17 12.49 -12.08 4.48
N VAL A 18 13.35 -12.55 5.38
CA VAL A 18 13.21 -13.86 6.01
C VAL A 18 12.66 -13.65 7.41
N LEU A 19 11.51 -14.27 7.71
CA LEU A 19 10.86 -14.26 9.02
C LEU A 19 10.65 -15.70 9.48
N ASP A 20 11.28 -16.10 10.58
CA ASP A 20 11.22 -17.48 11.11
C ASP A 20 11.56 -18.56 10.07
N GLY A 21 12.55 -18.27 9.20
CA GLY A 21 12.95 -19.15 8.10
C GLY A 21 11.96 -19.21 6.92
N LYS A 22 10.88 -18.41 6.94
CA LYS A 22 9.96 -18.23 5.82
C LYS A 22 10.31 -16.96 5.06
N GLU A 23 10.43 -17.08 3.75
CA GLU A 23 10.62 -15.93 2.88
C GLU A 23 9.28 -15.20 2.67
N ILE A 24 9.30 -13.88 2.89
CA ILE A 24 8.18 -12.98 2.67
C ILE A 24 8.49 -12.17 1.39
N PRO A 25 7.57 -12.15 0.40
CA PRO A 25 7.75 -11.34 -0.80
C PRO A 25 7.85 -9.86 -0.44
N VAL A 26 8.83 -9.18 -1.03
CA VAL A 26 9.05 -7.74 -0.83
C VAL A 26 8.59 -7.00 -2.08
N PHE A 27 7.73 -6.00 -1.88
CA PHE A 27 7.28 -5.11 -2.94
C PHE A 27 7.99 -3.79 -2.80
N GLN A 28 8.70 -3.37 -3.86
CA GLN A 28 9.37 -2.08 -3.88
C GLN A 28 8.47 -1.05 -4.54
N VAL A 29 8.14 0.01 -3.81
CA VAL A 29 7.46 1.18 -4.38
C VAL A 29 8.51 2.01 -5.11
N VAL A 30 8.49 1.97 -6.44
CA VAL A 30 9.39 2.79 -7.27
C VAL A 30 8.77 4.18 -7.41
N LYS A 31 9.28 5.14 -6.62
CA LYS A 31 8.93 6.56 -6.76
C LYS A 31 9.45 7.07 -8.10
N GLY A 32 8.57 7.24 -9.09
CA GLY A 32 9.01 7.78 -10.39
C GLY A 32 7.94 7.89 -11.49
N LYS A 33 6.84 7.13 -11.44
CA LYS A 33 5.84 7.09 -12.52
C LYS A 33 4.72 8.14 -12.44
N GLY A 34 4.90 9.17 -11.61
CA GLY A 34 3.92 10.24 -11.42
C GLY A 34 2.89 9.87 -10.35
N SER A 35 2.65 10.76 -9.40
CA SER A 35 1.63 10.56 -8.37
C SER A 35 0.27 10.98 -8.91
N ARG A 36 -0.74 10.12 -8.80
CA ARG A 36 -2.13 10.44 -9.15
C ARG A 36 -2.80 11.22 -8.04
N ARG A 37 -3.69 12.14 -8.38
CA ARG A 37 -4.52 12.81 -7.39
C ARG A 37 -5.62 11.87 -6.88
N VAL A 38 -5.90 11.93 -5.58
CA VAL A 38 -7.01 11.21 -4.94
C VAL A 38 -8.04 12.22 -4.45
N ILE A 39 -9.27 12.07 -4.92
CA ILE A 39 -10.37 12.99 -4.61
C ILE A 39 -11.58 12.25 -4.01
N VAL A 40 -12.31 12.93 -3.13
CA VAL A 40 -13.51 12.39 -2.51
C VAL A 40 -14.65 12.23 -3.52
N ALA A 41 -15.30 11.06 -3.52
CA ALA A 41 -16.34 10.74 -4.50
C ALA A 41 -17.68 11.43 -4.23
N ASP A 42 -18.03 11.63 -2.96
CA ASP A 42 -19.26 12.29 -2.50
C ASP A 42 -19.07 12.96 -1.13
N ASP A 43 -19.91 13.92 -0.80
CA ASP A 43 -19.91 14.60 0.50
C ASP A 43 -20.04 13.58 1.65
N VAL A 44 -19.10 13.62 2.60
CA VAL A 44 -19.12 12.74 3.77
C VAL A 44 -18.89 13.54 5.05
N ASN A 45 -19.74 13.27 6.04
CA ASN A 45 -19.60 13.79 7.39
C ASN A 45 -18.94 12.72 8.26
N ILE A 46 -17.82 13.06 8.88
CA ILE A 46 -17.06 12.16 9.75
C ILE A 46 -17.29 12.64 11.20
N PRO A 47 -18.06 11.89 12.00
CA PRO A 47 -18.32 12.26 13.40
C PRO A 47 -17.03 12.39 14.21
N GLY A 48 -17.06 13.20 15.26
CA GLY A 48 -15.93 13.36 16.16
C GLY A 48 -15.56 12.05 16.85
N LEU A 49 -14.26 11.81 17.06
CA LEU A 49 -13.70 10.64 17.73
C LEU A 49 -14.08 9.31 17.06
N THR A 50 -14.31 9.31 15.74
CA THR A 50 -14.70 8.11 14.99
C THR A 50 -13.87 7.88 13.74
N GLU A 51 -13.84 6.62 13.29
CA GLU A 51 -13.34 6.24 11.98
C GLU A 51 -14.48 6.16 10.97
N ALA A 52 -14.19 6.51 9.72
CA ALA A 52 -15.08 6.36 8.58
C ALA A 52 -14.32 5.77 7.37
N LEU A 53 -15.05 5.04 6.54
CA LEU A 53 -14.60 4.66 5.20
C LEU A 53 -15.12 5.70 4.21
N VAL A 54 -14.20 6.30 3.45
CA VAL A 54 -14.50 7.33 2.47
C VAL A 54 -14.25 6.77 1.08
N ASP A 55 -15.25 6.88 0.21
CA ASP A 55 -15.11 6.54 -1.20
C ASP A 55 -14.34 7.65 -1.93
N VAL A 56 -13.32 7.26 -2.69
CA VAL A 56 -12.44 8.17 -3.42
C VAL A 56 -12.25 7.72 -4.87
N TYR A 57 -12.06 8.70 -5.75
CA TYR A 57 -11.55 8.50 -7.10
C TYR A 57 -10.04 8.70 -7.12
N ILE A 58 -9.38 7.87 -7.93
CA ILE A 58 -7.98 8.02 -8.28
C ILE A 58 -7.94 8.48 -9.72
N GLU A 59 -7.24 9.58 -9.97
CA GLU A 59 -7.03 10.10 -11.31
C GLU A 59 -6.35 9.04 -12.19
N ARG A 60 -6.96 8.77 -13.35
CA ARG A 60 -6.47 7.79 -14.32
C ARG A 60 -5.87 8.48 -15.53
N GLU A 61 -4.85 7.88 -16.10
CA GLU A 61 -4.30 8.21 -17.41
C GLU A 61 -4.60 7.09 -18.42
N GLU A 62 -4.57 7.40 -19.72
CA GLU A 62 -4.78 6.42 -20.79
C GLU A 62 -3.81 5.22 -20.73
N SER A 63 -2.63 5.43 -20.14
CA SER A 63 -1.61 4.39 -19.92
C SER A 63 -1.99 3.38 -18.85
N ASP A 64 -2.90 3.73 -17.93
CA ASP A 64 -3.30 2.86 -16.82
C ASP A 64 -4.15 1.68 -17.36
N ASP A 65 -4.96 1.88 -18.42
CA ASP A 65 -5.75 0.83 -19.06
C ASP A 65 -4.91 -0.28 -19.72
N CYS A 66 -3.62 -0.02 -19.95
CA CYS A 66 -2.68 -0.98 -20.53
C CYS A 66 -1.99 -1.84 -19.47
N LEU A 67 -2.08 -1.47 -18.19
CA LEU A 67 -1.45 -2.17 -17.07
C LEU A 67 -2.45 -3.12 -16.44
N MET A 68 -2.34 -4.41 -16.74
CA MET A 68 -3.19 -5.41 -16.06
C MET A 68 -2.85 -5.45 -14.56
N ALA A 69 -3.86 -5.26 -13.70
CA ALA A 69 -3.76 -5.33 -12.25
C ALA A 69 -2.84 -4.26 -11.65
N ALA A 70 -3.08 -3.00 -12.01
CA ALA A 70 -2.33 -1.87 -11.49
C ALA A 70 -2.68 -1.61 -10.00
N GLU A 71 -1.75 -1.96 -9.11
CA GLU A 71 -1.86 -1.69 -7.68
C GLU A 71 -1.26 -0.33 -7.34
N TYR A 72 -1.97 0.47 -6.55
CA TYR A 72 -1.50 1.79 -6.09
C TYR A 72 -1.47 1.84 -4.57
N ILE A 73 -0.46 2.51 -4.01
CA ILE A 73 -0.49 2.95 -2.63
C ILE A 73 -1.07 4.36 -2.56
N VAL A 74 -2.12 4.52 -1.78
CA VAL A 74 -2.79 5.79 -1.52
C VAL A 74 -2.32 6.34 -0.19
N GLU A 75 -1.76 7.54 -0.20
CA GLU A 75 -1.26 8.26 0.98
C GLU A 75 -1.95 9.62 1.12
N PRO A 76 -2.09 10.16 2.35
CA PRO A 76 -2.62 11.50 2.56
C PRO A 76 -1.78 12.56 1.84
N SER A 77 -2.44 13.60 1.33
CA SER A 77 -1.71 14.75 0.77
C SER A 77 -0.94 15.48 1.88
N SER A 78 0.13 16.18 1.53
CA SER A 78 0.98 16.89 2.50
C SER A 78 0.20 17.88 3.37
N ASN A 79 -0.88 18.45 2.85
CA ASN A 79 -1.75 19.40 3.53
C ASN A 79 -3.03 18.78 4.13
N PHE A 80 -3.24 17.46 4.02
CA PHE A 80 -4.48 16.80 4.45
C PHE A 80 -4.74 17.04 5.94
N LYS A 81 -3.73 16.78 6.77
CA LYS A 81 -3.81 16.95 8.22
C LYS A 81 -4.08 18.39 8.61
N ASP A 82 -3.39 19.35 7.99
CA ASP A 82 -3.54 20.77 8.34
C ASP A 82 -4.90 21.32 7.88
N LYS A 83 -5.41 20.85 6.74
CA LYS A 83 -6.65 21.34 6.15
C LYS A 83 -7.89 20.78 6.84
N TYR A 84 -7.89 19.49 7.17
CA TYR A 84 -9.09 18.81 7.68
C TYR A 84 -8.96 18.36 9.14
N GLN A 85 -7.75 18.37 9.72
CA GLN A 85 -7.46 17.85 11.07
C GLN A 85 -7.83 16.37 11.22
N LEU A 86 -7.80 15.63 10.12
CA LEU A 86 -8.09 14.20 10.05
C LEU A 86 -6.78 13.40 9.91
N VAL A 87 -6.85 12.11 10.27
CA VAL A 87 -5.78 11.15 10.03
C VAL A 87 -6.26 10.13 9.00
N MET A 88 -5.54 9.97 7.90
CA MET A 88 -5.87 8.99 6.87
C MET A 88 -4.83 7.86 6.87
N ALA A 89 -5.29 6.63 6.80
CA ALA A 89 -4.41 5.46 6.72
C ALA A 89 -3.91 5.26 5.27
N SER A 90 -2.62 4.95 5.12
CA SER A 90 -2.09 4.50 3.83
C SER A 90 -2.79 3.21 3.41
N THR A 91 -3.24 3.13 2.17
CA THR A 91 -4.10 2.04 1.68
C THR A 91 -3.60 1.53 0.34
N LEU A 92 -3.46 0.20 0.21
CA LEU A 92 -3.21 -0.46 -1.07
C LEU A 92 -4.53 -0.66 -1.80
N VAL A 93 -4.60 -0.25 -3.06
CA VAL A 93 -5.82 -0.33 -3.88
C VAL A 93 -5.52 -0.87 -5.27
N ASP A 94 -6.50 -1.58 -5.81
CA ASP A 94 -6.51 -2.05 -7.19
C ASP A 94 -7.56 -1.22 -7.93
N ILE A 95 -7.11 -0.41 -8.89
CA ILE A 95 -7.99 0.52 -9.61
C ILE A 95 -8.81 -0.17 -10.71
N ASP A 96 -8.48 -1.40 -11.11
CA ASP A 96 -9.17 -2.09 -12.20
C ASP A 96 -10.46 -2.76 -11.71
N LYS A 97 -10.54 -3.08 -10.41
CA LYS A 97 -11.67 -3.83 -9.83
C LYS A 97 -12.93 -2.99 -9.61
N LEU A 98 -12.78 -1.70 -9.26
CA LEU A 98 -13.88 -0.85 -8.83
C LEU A 98 -13.72 0.58 -9.38
N SER A 99 -14.85 1.26 -9.61
CA SER A 99 -14.87 2.66 -10.05
C SER A 99 -14.39 3.62 -8.96
N THR A 100 -14.56 3.26 -7.69
CA THR A 100 -14.07 3.99 -6.52
C THR A 100 -13.28 3.07 -5.61
N CYS A 101 -12.32 3.65 -4.88
CA CYS A 101 -11.58 2.97 -3.83
C CYS A 101 -12.06 3.46 -2.46
N LYS A 102 -11.81 2.68 -1.41
CA LYS A 102 -12.11 3.09 -0.03
C LYS A 102 -10.82 3.43 0.70
N VAL A 103 -10.79 4.60 1.33
CA VAL A 103 -9.74 4.99 2.28
C VAL A 103 -10.33 5.10 3.68
N ARG A 104 -9.51 4.81 4.69
CA ARG A 104 -9.92 4.91 6.09
C ARG A 104 -9.43 6.21 6.68
N VAL A 105 -10.36 6.93 7.30
CA VAL A 105 -10.09 8.24 7.89
C VAL A 105 -10.59 8.26 9.33
N LEU A 106 -9.73 8.68 10.24
CA LEU A 106 -10.02 8.91 11.65
C LEU A 106 -10.19 10.41 11.87
N ASN A 107 -11.28 10.79 12.54
CA ASN A 107 -11.45 12.12 13.09
C ASN A 107 -11.05 12.12 14.57
N PRO A 108 -9.87 12.68 14.93
CA PRO A 108 -9.43 12.77 16.32
C PRO A 108 -10.10 13.92 17.09
N MET A 109 -10.88 14.76 16.43
CA MET A 109 -11.55 15.91 17.04
C MET A 109 -12.89 15.50 17.64
N ASP A 110 -13.43 16.30 18.55
CA ASP A 110 -14.76 16.12 19.17
C ASP A 110 -15.92 16.67 18.33
N VAL A 111 -15.60 17.37 17.24
CA VAL A 111 -16.57 17.95 16.29
C VAL A 111 -16.64 17.16 14.98
N VAL A 112 -17.78 17.27 14.29
CA VAL A 112 -17.95 16.70 12.95
C VAL A 112 -17.08 17.44 11.95
N VAL A 113 -16.36 16.69 11.10
CA VAL A 113 -15.62 17.23 9.95
C VAL A 113 -16.29 16.76 8.67
N THR A 114 -16.51 17.69 7.74
CA THR A 114 -17.09 17.37 6.42
C THR A 114 -15.99 17.37 5.37
N LEU A 115 -15.82 16.23 4.68
CA LEU A 115 -15.09 16.19 3.42
C LEU A 115 -16.10 16.38 2.29
N ARG A 116 -15.84 17.37 1.44
CA ARG A 116 -16.71 17.66 0.29
C ARG A 116 -16.32 16.82 -0.92
N GLN A 117 -17.29 16.54 -1.78
CA GLN A 117 -17.05 15.96 -3.09
C GLN A 117 -15.95 16.74 -3.83
N ASN A 118 -15.11 16.01 -4.55
CA ASN A 118 -13.94 16.52 -5.29
C ASN A 118 -12.85 17.15 -4.41
N ALA A 119 -12.94 17.06 -3.08
CA ALA A 119 -11.85 17.47 -2.21
C ALA A 119 -10.61 16.62 -2.48
N ASP A 120 -9.47 17.27 -2.75
CA ASP A 120 -8.16 16.61 -2.77
C ASP A 120 -7.80 16.16 -1.36
N VAL A 121 -7.57 14.85 -1.20
CA VAL A 121 -7.28 14.20 0.08
C VAL A 121 -5.98 13.42 0.07
N GLY A 122 -5.41 13.16 -1.10
CA GLY A 122 -4.34 12.18 -1.20
C GLY A 122 -3.59 12.17 -2.53
N ARG A 123 -2.55 11.34 -2.53
CA ARG A 123 -1.77 10.99 -3.70
C ARG A 123 -1.71 9.46 -3.79
N ALA A 124 -1.83 8.94 -5.01
CA ALA A 124 -1.66 7.51 -5.27
C ALA A 124 -0.40 7.29 -6.10
N GLU A 125 0.45 6.37 -5.67
CA GLU A 125 1.67 5.99 -6.39
C GLU A 125 1.53 4.54 -6.88
N LEU A 126 1.83 4.32 -8.15
CA LEU A 126 1.83 2.97 -8.74
C LEU A 126 2.89 2.12 -8.04
N ILE A 127 2.50 0.90 -7.64
CA ILE A 127 3.41 -0.10 -7.12
C ILE A 127 3.83 -1.01 -8.26
N GLU A 128 5.14 -1.06 -8.50
CA GLU A 128 5.70 -2.08 -9.36
C GLU A 128 5.91 -3.35 -8.55
N ARG A 129 5.13 -4.38 -8.88
CA ARG A 129 5.30 -5.69 -8.28
C ARG A 129 6.59 -6.33 -8.79
N ILE A 130 7.65 -6.22 -8.00
CA ILE A 130 8.87 -7.01 -8.21
C ILE A 130 8.65 -8.37 -7.56
N GLU A 131 8.24 -9.37 -8.34
CA GLU A 131 8.25 -10.75 -7.84
C GLU A 131 9.70 -11.23 -7.76
N SER A 132 10.21 -11.43 -6.54
CA SER A 132 11.47 -12.12 -6.32
C SER A 132 11.26 -13.62 -6.57
N VAL A 133 11.34 -14.05 -7.83
CA VAL A 133 11.41 -15.48 -8.17
C VAL A 133 12.87 -15.93 -7.99
N ILE A 134 13.12 -16.89 -7.11
CA ILE A 134 14.37 -17.67 -7.18
C ILE A 134 14.03 -18.99 -7.84
N ALA A 135 14.67 -19.26 -8.98
CA ALA A 135 14.74 -20.58 -9.57
C ALA A 135 15.42 -21.53 -8.58
N GLU A 136 14.84 -22.72 -8.36
CA GLU A 136 15.40 -23.76 -7.49
C GLU A 136 16.92 -23.88 -7.70
N GLU A 137 17.71 -23.69 -6.64
CA GLU A 137 19.16 -23.89 -6.72
C GLU A 137 19.43 -25.33 -7.17
N GLU A 138 20.09 -25.49 -8.33
CA GLU A 138 20.53 -26.81 -8.78
C GLU A 138 21.42 -27.45 -7.71
N PRO A 139 21.19 -28.71 -7.33
CA PRO A 139 21.97 -29.35 -6.29
C PRO A 139 23.44 -29.44 -6.69
N VAL A 140 24.31 -28.88 -5.84
CA VAL A 140 25.76 -28.95 -5.98
C VAL A 140 26.19 -30.42 -6.06
N LYS A 141 26.61 -30.87 -7.24
CA LYS A 141 27.25 -32.18 -7.43
C LYS A 141 28.58 -32.21 -6.69
N VAL A 142 28.59 -32.79 -5.48
CA VAL A 142 29.82 -33.13 -4.77
C VAL A 142 30.57 -34.20 -5.58
N LYS A 143 31.69 -33.84 -6.20
CA LYS A 143 32.62 -34.80 -6.80
C LYS A 143 33.25 -35.65 -5.70
N GLN A 144 32.86 -36.92 -5.60
CA GLN A 144 33.65 -37.92 -4.88
C GLN A 144 34.97 -38.14 -5.64
N LYS A 145 36.11 -37.80 -5.00
CA LYS A 145 37.42 -38.26 -5.46
C LYS A 145 37.55 -39.74 -5.09
N HIS A 146 37.61 -40.61 -6.10
CA HIS A 146 38.22 -41.93 -5.98
C HIS A 146 39.62 -41.85 -6.58
N GLY A 147 40.62 -42.30 -5.82
CA GLY A 147 42.03 -42.35 -6.21
C GLY A 147 42.94 -42.01 -5.04
#